data_AF-A0A497P1B1-F1
#
_entry.id   AF-A0A497P1B1-F1
#
_cell.length_a   1.000
_cell.length_b   1.000
_cell.length_c   1.000
_cell.angle_alpha   90.00
_cell.angle_beta   90.00
_cell.angle_gamma   90.00
#
_symmetry.space_group_name_H-M   'P 1'
#
loop_
_entity.id
_entity.type
_entity.pdbx_description
1 polymer ?
#
loop_
_entity_poly.entity_id
_entity_poly.type
_entity_poly.pdbx_seq_one_letter_code
_entity_poly.pdbx_strand_id
1 'polypeptide(L)'
;MSKEFKSGDLVTFRDAGKYEVVKRDAKRYTIYTIRDIDRGQGWCELTQTYKGVRNSSGWFRGQNYSYDEEIITHRSKLKLITGKLPF
;
A
#
# COMPACT_ATOMS: atom_id res chain seq x y z
N MET A 1 22.27 1.04 -11.34
CA MET A 1 21.05 1.87 -11.53
C MET A 1 19.88 1.21 -10.83
N SER A 2 19.14 1.92 -9.97
CA SER A 2 17.95 1.33 -9.32
C SER A 2 16.82 1.19 -10.35
N LYS A 3 16.14 0.04 -10.39
CA LYS A 3 15.09 -0.29 -11.37
C LYS A 3 13.86 0.61 -11.22
N GLU A 4 13.54 1.40 -12.24
CA GLU A 4 12.33 2.25 -12.28
C GLU A 4 11.06 1.47 -11.90
N PHE A 5 10.16 2.12 -11.15
CA PHE A 5 8.82 1.57 -10.88
C PHE A 5 7.88 1.94 -12.01
N LYS A 6 7.08 0.98 -12.47
CA LYS A 6 6.05 1.18 -13.48
C LYS A 6 4.68 1.35 -12.82
N SER A 7 3.75 1.94 -13.55
CA SER A 7 2.34 1.94 -13.14
C SER A 7 1.86 0.50 -12.92
N GLY A 8 1.15 0.24 -11.82
CA GLY A 8 0.72 -1.09 -11.39
C GLY A 8 1.75 -1.87 -10.55
N ASP A 9 2.99 -1.37 -10.40
CA ASP A 9 3.95 -2.02 -9.52
C ASP A 9 3.48 -1.95 -8.06
N LEU A 10 3.56 -3.08 -7.35
CA LEU A 10 3.25 -3.16 -5.93
C LEU A 10 4.47 -2.79 -5.10
N VAL A 11 4.30 -1.84 -4.19
CA VAL A 11 5.37 -1.29 -3.37
C VAL A 11 4.95 -1.16 -1.91
N THR A 12 5.94 -1.15 -1.00
CA THR A 12 5.75 -0.64 0.35
C THR A 12 6.21 0.81 0.43
N PHE A 13 5.56 1.60 1.29
CA PHE A 13 5.93 2.99 1.55
C PHE A 13 6.45 3.12 2.98
N ARG A 14 7.71 3.58 3.12
CA ARG A 14 8.39 3.66 4.43
C ARG A 14 8.36 2.33 5.21
N ASP A 15 8.55 1.22 4.50
CA ASP A 15 8.57 -0.15 5.07
C ASP A 15 7.25 -0.66 5.64
N ALA A 16 6.13 0.00 5.32
CA ALA A 16 4.80 -0.42 5.75
C ALA A 16 3.77 -0.28 4.63
N GLY A 17 2.63 -0.95 4.84
CA GLY A 17 1.46 -0.93 3.97
C GLY A 17 1.72 -1.53 2.59
N LYS A 18 0.64 -1.66 1.82
CA LYS A 18 0.66 -2.12 0.45
C LYS A 18 0.12 -1.03 -0.45
N TYR A 19 0.95 -0.57 -1.38
CA TYR A 19 0.62 0.51 -2.29
C TYR A 19 0.80 0.05 -3.73
N GLU A 20 0.03 0.64 -4.62
CA GLU A 20 0.18 0.52 -6.05
C GLU A 20 0.79 1.80 -6.61
N VAL A 21 1.77 1.70 -7.50
CA VAL A 21 2.30 2.85 -8.22
C VAL A 21 1.29 3.29 -9.27
N VAL A 22 0.81 4.53 -9.17
CA VAL A 22 -0.13 5.10 -10.16
C VAL A 22 0.66 5.67 -11.33
N LYS A 23 1.60 6.57 -11.05
CA LYS A 23 2.42 7.24 -12.07
C LYS A 23 3.71 7.80 -11.49
N ARG A 24 4.67 8.03 -12.38
CA ARG A 24 5.86 8.84 -12.11
C ARG A 24 5.64 10.26 -12.60
N ASP A 25 6.13 11.25 -11.86
CA ASP A 25 6.10 12.64 -12.32
C ASP A 25 7.01 12.82 -13.55
N ALA A 26 6.50 13.48 -14.58
CA ALA A 26 7.20 13.64 -15.86
C ALA A 26 8.41 14.59 -15.80
N LYS A 27 8.40 15.57 -14.88
CA LYS A 27 9.48 16.55 -14.71
C LYS A 27 10.45 16.13 -13.60
N ARG A 28 9.98 15.37 -12.63
CA ARG A 28 10.72 14.93 -11.44
C ARG A 28 10.76 13.40 -11.40
N TYR A 29 11.71 12.78 -12.10
CA TYR A 29 11.82 11.32 -12.25
C TYR A 29 12.01 10.53 -10.94
N THR A 30 12.26 11.21 -9.83
CA THR A 30 12.32 10.59 -8.50
C THR A 30 11.02 10.70 -7.71
N ILE A 31 10.00 11.38 -8.23
CA ILE A 31 8.70 11.57 -7.60
C ILE A 31 7.66 10.65 -8.24
N TYR A 32 6.89 9.98 -7.38
CA TYR A 32 5.87 9.01 -7.75
C TYR A 32 4.58 9.32 -7.00
N THR A 33 3.46 9.12 -7.67
CA THR A 33 2.15 9.01 -7.04
C THR A 33 1.88 7.53 -6.81
N ILE A 34 1.56 7.18 -5.57
CA ILE A 34 1.16 5.83 -5.17
C ILE A 34 -0.25 5.87 -4.58
N ARG A 35 -0.96 4.75 -4.60
CA ARG A 35 -2.31 4.61 -4.05
C ARG A 35 -2.32 3.52 -3.01
N ASP A 36 -2.91 3.78 -1.85
CA ASP A 36 -3.07 2.76 -0.82
C ASP A 36 -4.07 1.70 -1.27
N ILE A 37 -3.63 0.45 -1.29
CA ILE A 37 -4.48 -0.69 -1.65
C ILE A 37 -4.62 -1.68 -0.49
N ASP A 38 -4.08 -1.34 0.68
CA ASP A 38 -4.23 -2.13 1.90
C ASP A 38 -5.51 -1.71 2.62
N ARG A 39 -6.51 -2.59 2.67
CA ARG A 39 -7.74 -2.32 3.42
C ARG A 39 -7.56 -2.51 4.93
N GLY A 40 -6.45 -3.11 5.36
CA GLY A 40 -6.18 -3.41 6.75
C GLY A 40 -6.68 -4.80 7.18
N GLN A 41 -6.23 -5.23 8.35
CA GLN A 41 -6.37 -6.61 8.86
C GLN A 41 -7.83 -7.09 9.02
N GLY A 42 -8.78 -6.17 9.15
CA GLY A 42 -10.18 -6.52 9.36
C GLY A 42 -10.97 -6.79 8.07
N TRP A 43 -10.42 -6.50 6.89
CA TRP A 43 -11.17 -6.59 5.64
C TRP A 43 -11.43 -8.03 5.21
N CYS A 44 -12.68 -8.34 4.86
CA CYS A 44 -13.06 -9.64 4.30
C CYS A 44 -13.48 -9.47 2.83
N GLU A 45 -12.70 -10.04 1.90
CA GLU A 45 -12.96 -9.91 0.45
C GLU A 45 -14.30 -10.51 0.02
N LEU A 46 -14.72 -11.62 0.64
CA LEU A 46 -15.96 -12.31 0.30
C LEU A 46 -17.21 -11.49 0.62
N THR A 47 -17.23 -10.85 1.79
CA THR A 47 -18.41 -10.12 2.28
C THR A 47 -18.32 -8.63 2.04
N GLN A 48 -17.17 -8.13 1.55
CA GLN A 48 -16.87 -6.71 1.41
C GLN A 48 -17.14 -5.90 2.68
N THR A 49 -16.86 -6.50 3.84
CA THR A 49 -17.08 -5.89 5.16
C THR A 49 -15.88 -6.08 6.08
N TYR A 50 -15.78 -5.18 7.05
CA TYR A 50 -14.78 -5.28 8.11
C TYR A 50 -15.28 -6.18 9.25
N LYS A 51 -14.46 -7.15 9.63
CA LYS A 51 -14.63 -7.97 10.83
C LYS A 51 -13.79 -7.39 11.97
N GLY A 52 -14.23 -7.66 13.20
CA GLY A 52 -13.45 -7.33 14.40
C GLY A 52 -12.15 -8.14 14.42
N VAL A 53 -11.05 -7.47 14.72
CA VAL A 53 -9.72 -8.06 14.93
C VAL A 53 -9.42 -8.01 16.42
N ARG A 54 -8.83 -9.08 16.96
CA ARG A 54 -8.42 -9.15 18.36
C ARG A 54 -6.91 -8.99 18.46
N ASN A 55 -6.44 -8.08 19.30
CA ASN A 55 -5.04 -7.98 19.70
C ASN A 55 -4.92 -8.11 21.24
N SER A 56 -3.70 -7.93 21.76
CA SER A 56 -3.42 -7.95 23.21
C SER A 56 -4.18 -6.90 24.02
N SER A 57 -4.66 -5.83 23.38
CA SER A 57 -5.38 -4.72 24.02
C SER A 57 -6.91 -4.82 23.91
N GLY A 58 -7.45 -5.75 23.11
CA GLY A 58 -8.88 -5.98 22.98
C GLY A 58 -9.36 -6.20 21.53
N TRP A 59 -10.65 -5.95 21.31
CA TRP A 59 -11.26 -5.98 19.98
C TRP A 59 -11.22 -4.60 19.34
N PHE A 60 -10.87 -4.55 18.06
CA PHE A 60 -10.89 -3.32 17.29
C PHE A 60 -11.33 -3.60 15.85
N ARG A 61 -11.73 -2.55 15.14
CA ARG A 61 -12.04 -2.61 13.71
C ARG A 61 -10.76 -2.26 12.95
N GLY A 62 -10.09 -3.26 12.38
CA GLY A 62 -8.82 -3.10 11.66
C GLY A 62 -8.96 -2.44 10.29
N GLN A 63 -9.75 -1.37 10.20
CA GLN A 63 -10.07 -0.63 8.99
C GLN A 63 -8.97 0.39 8.69
N ASN A 64 -8.40 0.33 7.47
CA ASN A 64 -7.56 1.40 6.96
C ASN A 64 -8.44 2.52 6.41
N TYR A 65 -8.41 3.70 7.04
CA TYR A 65 -9.14 4.87 6.59
C TYR A 65 -8.49 5.58 5.42
N SER A 66 -7.20 5.32 5.16
CA SER A 66 -6.48 5.86 4.02
C SER A 66 -6.55 4.98 2.77
N TYR A 67 -7.38 3.92 2.80
CA TYR A 67 -7.58 3.07 1.64
C TYR A 67 -8.04 3.90 0.42
N ASP A 68 -7.43 3.63 -0.75
CA ASP A 68 -7.65 4.33 -2.03
C ASP A 68 -7.17 5.80 -2.05
N GLU A 69 -6.54 6.30 -0.98
CA GLU A 69 -5.91 7.62 -0.99
C GLU A 69 -4.62 7.61 -1.82
N GLU A 70 -4.42 8.68 -2.60
CA GLU A 70 -3.19 8.90 -3.35
C GLU A 70 -2.17 9.71 -2.56
N ILE A 71 -0.90 9.29 -2.60
CA ILE A 71 0.22 9.93 -1.90
C ILE A 71 1.32 10.24 -2.92
N ILE A 72 1.82 11.48 -2.89
CA ILE A 72 3.00 11.89 -3.65
C ILE A 72 4.24 11.65 -2.79
N THR A 73 5.19 10.89 -3.30
CA THR A 73 6.39 10.50 -2.55
C THR A 73 7.65 10.43 -3.41
N HIS A 74 8.79 10.41 -2.75
CA HIS A 74 10.09 10.20 -3.38
C HIS A 74 10.40 8.71 -3.48
N ARG A 75 11.05 8.32 -4.58
CA ARG A 75 11.45 6.94 -4.90
C ARG A 75 12.21 6.24 -3.78
N SER A 76 13.06 6.98 -3.06
CA SER A 76 13.84 6.41 -1.94
C SER A 76 12.98 5.89 -0.79
N LYS A 77 11.71 6.29 -0.70
CA LYS A 77 10.77 5.81 0.32
C LYS A 77 9.97 4.58 -0.14
N LEU A 78 10.21 4.10 -1.36
CA LEU A 78 9.49 3.00 -1.98
C LEU A 78 10.39 1.77 -2.10
N LYS A 79 9.83 0.59 -1.79
CA LYS A 79 10.49 -0.70 -2.03
C LYS A 79 9.55 -1.62 -2.79
N LEU A 80 10.07 -2.30 -3.82
CA LEU A 80 9.29 -3.25 -4.62
C LEU A 80 8.90 -4.45 -3.76
N ILE A 81 7.63 -4.84 -3.81
CA ILE A 81 7.19 -6.12 -3.24
C ILE A 81 7.57 -7.20 -4.26
N THR A 82 8.67 -7.92 -4.02
CA THR A 82 9.14 -9.02 -4.87
C THR A 82 8.95 -10.35 -4.16
N GLY A 83 7.94 -11.13 -4.56
CA GLY A 83 7.68 -12.48 -4.03
C GLY A 83 6.20 -12.75 -3.75
N LYS A 84 5.77 -14.02 -3.93
CA LYS A 84 4.38 -14.48 -3.73
C LYS A 84 3.86 -13.98 -2.38
N LEU A 85 2.71 -13.30 -2.43
CA LEU A 85 1.94 -12.91 -1.25
C LEU A 85 1.76 -14.17 -0.39
N PRO A 86 2.19 -14.17 0.89
CA PRO A 86 1.73 -15.19 1.82
C PRO A 86 0.23 -14.91 2.01
N PHE A 87 -0.58 -15.78 1.44
CA PHE A 87 -2.00 -15.89 1.78
C PHE A 87 -2.12 -16.49 3.18
#